data_AF-A0A4Q3XPR0-F1
#
_entry.id   AF-A0A4Q3XPR0-F1
#
_cell.length_a   1.000
_cell.length_b   1.000
_cell.length_c   1.000
_cell.angle_alpha   90.00
_cell.angle_beta   90.00
_cell.angle_gamma   90.00
#
_symmetry.space_group_name_H-M   'P 1'
#
loop_
_entity.id
_entity.type
_entity.pdbx_description
1 polymer ?
#
loop_
_entity_poly.entity_id
_entity_poly.type
_entity_poly.pdbx_seq_one_letter_code
_entity_poly.pdbx_strand_id
1 'polypeptide(L)'
;MTDLLLMRSALREGLRPRRLVIAVLLTVLPALIGLLWRLLTPKADFVAAEVYDSLVVGLVFSFVLTIMSVTYGTGVVSQELEQRTIVYLLTRPLPRWRLLLGRFLVSAFIVAAISVLSTVLLALAVFEPRQLGSAGIASDLVALTLGAFVYGSLFLLLGTVVPRSLTWGLMFVFGWETWVPKLPGSFALISVMS
;
A
#
# COMPACT_ATOMS: atom_id res chain seq x y z
N MET A 1 -0.09 26.17 -13.77
CA MET A 1 0.91 26.38 -12.69
C MET A 1 0.39 25.98 -11.30
N THR A 2 -0.88 26.21 -10.98
CA THR A 2 -1.49 25.82 -9.68
C THR A 2 -1.52 24.30 -9.43
N ASP A 3 -1.74 23.47 -10.46
CA ASP A 3 -1.80 22.00 -10.31
C ASP A 3 -0.46 21.39 -9.84
N LEU A 4 0.68 21.91 -10.34
CA LEU A 4 2.01 21.42 -9.96
C LEU A 4 2.38 21.77 -8.51
N LEU A 5 1.91 22.91 -8.01
CA LEU A 5 2.14 23.32 -6.62
C LEU A 5 1.34 22.44 -5.64
N LEU A 6 0.11 22.09 -6.01
CA LEU A 6 -0.74 21.16 -5.24
C LEU A 6 -0.13 19.76 -5.21
N MET A 7 0.43 19.31 -6.33
CA MET A 7 1.10 18.01 -6.42
C MET A 7 2.38 17.99 -5.57
N ARG A 8 3.17 19.07 -5.60
CA ARG A 8 4.39 19.20 -4.79
C ARG A 8 4.11 19.27 -3.29
N SER A 9 3.05 19.96 -2.87
CA SER A 9 2.66 19.99 -1.46
C SER A 9 2.16 18.63 -0.99
N ALA A 10 1.33 17.95 -1.79
CA ALA A 10 0.87 16.59 -1.50
C ALA A 10 2.04 15.59 -1.38
N LEU A 11 3.05 15.68 -2.25
CA LEU A 11 4.26 14.86 -2.14
C LEU A 11 5.03 15.15 -0.85
N ARG A 12 5.23 16.42 -0.51
CA ARG A 12 5.95 16.82 0.71
C ARG A 12 5.22 16.37 1.99
N GLU A 13 3.89 16.37 1.95
CA GLU A 13 3.05 15.90 3.04
C GLU A 13 3.00 14.37 3.14
N GLY A 14 3.05 13.68 2.00
CA GLY A 14 3.19 12.23 1.93
C GLY A 14 4.53 11.73 2.45
N LEU A 15 5.58 12.55 2.33
CA LEU A 15 6.95 12.26 2.78
C LEU A 15 7.24 12.77 4.22
N ARG A 16 6.21 12.95 5.06
CA ARG A 16 6.45 13.31 6.47
C ARG A 16 7.29 12.23 7.17
N PRO A 17 8.25 12.60 8.03
CA PRO A 17 9.21 11.66 8.60
C PRO A 17 8.55 10.50 9.36
N ARG A 18 7.43 10.75 10.06
CA ARG A 18 6.67 9.69 10.74
C ARG A 18 6.09 8.65 9.76
N ARG A 19 5.58 9.08 8.62
CA ARG A 19 5.02 8.18 7.59
C ARG A 19 6.13 7.48 6.79
N LEU A 20 7.23 8.18 6.55
CA LEU A 20 8.43 7.61 5.94
C LEU A 20 9.04 6.49 6.77
N VAL A 21 9.13 6.65 8.10
CA VAL A 21 9.65 5.58 8.97
C VAL A 21 8.79 4.32 8.85
N ILE A 22 7.46 4.46 8.87
CA ILE A 22 6.53 3.33 8.70
C ILE A 22 6.69 2.72 7.31
N ALA A 23 6.75 3.54 6.26
CA ALA A 23 6.95 3.09 4.88
C ALA A 23 8.25 2.31 4.72
N VAL A 24 9.37 2.86 5.22
CA VAL A 24 10.69 2.22 5.15
C VAL A 24 10.67 0.90 5.92
N LEU A 25 10.12 0.89 7.13
CA LEU A 25 10.02 -0.32 7.94
C LEU A 25 9.22 -1.41 7.21
N LEU A 26 8.03 -1.06 6.69
CA LEU A 26 7.17 -1.99 5.95
C LEU A 26 7.81 -2.46 4.64
N THR A 27 8.62 -1.63 3.99
CA THR A 27 9.32 -2.01 2.74
C THR A 27 10.42 -3.03 3.02
N VAL A 28 11.18 -2.81 4.10
CA VAL A 28 12.37 -3.61 4.44
C VAL A 28 12.00 -4.91 5.15
N LEU A 29 10.89 -4.93 5.90
CA LEU A 29 10.48 -6.08 6.71
C LEU A 29 10.30 -7.38 5.90
N PRO A 30 9.59 -7.41 4.76
CA PRO A 30 9.47 -8.64 3.96
C PRO A 30 10.82 -9.14 3.45
N ALA A 31 11.68 -8.22 2.99
CA ALA A 31 13.01 -8.56 2.51
C ALA A 31 13.91 -9.13 3.61
N LEU A 32 13.85 -8.58 4.83
CA LEU A 32 14.56 -9.12 6.00
C LEU A 32 14.09 -10.54 6.34
N ILE A 33 12.78 -10.78 6.34
CA ILE A 33 12.23 -12.12 6.63
C ILE A 33 12.67 -13.12 5.56
N GLY A 34 12.57 -12.76 4.27
CA GLY A 34 13.05 -13.60 3.18
C GLY A 34 14.54 -13.91 3.27
N LEU A 35 15.35 -12.92 3.65
CA LEU A 35 16.78 -13.09 3.86
C LEU A 35 17.10 -13.99 5.06
N LEU A 36 16.39 -13.83 6.18
CA LEU A 36 16.54 -14.70 7.35
C LEU A 36 16.18 -16.15 7.03
N TRP A 37 15.07 -16.38 6.33
CA TRP A 37 14.69 -17.73 5.88
C TRP A 37 15.75 -18.36 4.99
N ARG A 38 16.34 -17.58 4.07
CA ARG A 38 17.44 -18.05 3.22
C ARG A 38 18.70 -18.40 4.00
N LEU A 39 19.01 -17.67 5.07
CA LEU A 39 20.20 -17.93 5.90
C LEU A 39 20.03 -19.08 6.89
N LEU A 40 18.80 -19.30 7.39
CA LEU A 40 18.49 -20.31 8.39
C LEU A 40 18.15 -21.67 7.78
N THR A 41 17.70 -21.71 6.53
CA THR A 41 17.30 -22.95 5.86
C THR A 41 18.48 -23.55 5.10
N PRO A 42 18.79 -24.85 5.28
CA PRO A 42 19.79 -25.53 4.47
C PRO A 42 19.46 -25.40 2.97
N LYS A 43 20.49 -25.20 2.13
CA LYS A 43 20.32 -24.98 0.68
C LYS A 43 19.58 -26.11 -0.05
N ALA A 44 19.56 -27.33 0.51
CA ALA A 44 18.89 -28.49 -0.06
C ALA A 44 17.36 -28.38 -0.02
N ASP A 45 16.80 -27.70 0.99
CA ASP A 45 15.36 -27.59 1.21
C ASP A 45 14.81 -26.21 0.83
N PHE A 46 15.68 -25.29 0.37
CA PHE A 46 15.30 -23.92 0.07
C PHE A 46 14.79 -23.77 -1.36
N VAL A 47 13.47 -23.69 -1.51
CA VAL A 47 12.82 -23.36 -2.79
C VAL A 47 12.47 -21.87 -2.81
N ALA A 48 13.29 -21.09 -3.51
CA ALA A 48 13.16 -19.62 -3.57
C ALA A 48 11.77 -19.15 -4.05
N ALA A 49 11.17 -19.86 -5.00
CA ALA A 49 9.85 -19.52 -5.54
C ALA A 49 8.73 -19.63 -4.50
N GLU A 50 8.68 -20.72 -3.73
CA GLU A 50 7.65 -20.93 -2.70
C GLU A 50 7.78 -19.94 -1.55
N VAL A 51 9.02 -19.64 -1.15
CA VAL A 51 9.31 -18.61 -0.14
C VAL A 51 8.88 -17.23 -0.65
N TYR A 52 9.17 -16.90 -1.90
CA TYR A 52 8.77 -15.63 -2.48
C TYR A 52 7.24 -15.51 -2.54
N ASP A 53 6.54 -16.49 -3.11
CA ASP A 53 5.08 -16.45 -3.28
C ASP A 53 4.37 -16.32 -1.94
N SER A 54 4.78 -17.10 -0.93
CA SER A 54 4.20 -17.03 0.42
C SER A 54 4.41 -15.66 1.08
N LEU A 55 5.59 -15.06 0.94
CA LEU A 55 5.90 -13.75 1.54
C LEU A 55 5.29 -12.59 0.75
N VAL A 56 5.22 -12.66 -0.57
CA VAL A 56 4.58 -11.63 -1.39
C VAL A 56 3.10 -11.56 -1.08
N VAL A 57 2.41 -12.70 -1.12
CA VAL A 57 0.98 -12.76 -0.82
C VAL A 57 0.71 -12.36 0.63
N GLY A 58 1.42 -13.00 1.57
CA GLY A 58 1.15 -12.85 2.99
C GLY A 58 1.61 -11.53 3.60
N LEU A 59 2.69 -10.91 3.11
CA LEU A 59 3.22 -9.66 3.68
C LEU A 59 3.05 -8.47 2.75
N VAL A 60 3.37 -8.61 1.47
CA VAL A 60 3.37 -7.43 0.57
C VAL A 60 1.94 -7.05 0.18
N PHE A 61 1.15 -7.99 -0.33
CA PHE A 61 -0.25 -7.74 -0.70
C PHE A 61 -1.13 -7.50 0.53
N SER A 62 -1.02 -8.36 1.54
CA SER A 62 -1.86 -8.27 2.74
C SER A 62 -1.47 -7.12 3.68
N PHE A 63 -0.20 -7.00 4.05
CA PHE A 63 0.19 -5.97 5.04
C PHE A 63 0.61 -4.67 4.39
N VAL A 64 1.63 -4.70 3.53
CA VAL A 64 2.24 -3.46 3.00
C VAL A 64 1.22 -2.68 2.18
N LEU A 65 0.59 -3.32 1.19
CA LEU A 65 -0.37 -2.65 0.31
C LEU A 65 -1.59 -2.14 1.10
N THR A 66 -2.20 -2.95 1.96
CA THR A 66 -3.40 -2.57 2.70
C THR A 66 -3.10 -1.45 3.71
N ILE A 67 -2.05 -1.58 4.53
CA ILE A 67 -1.69 -0.55 5.54
C ILE A 67 -1.34 0.78 4.86
N MET A 68 -0.58 0.73 3.77
CA MET A 68 -0.18 1.93 3.05
C MET A 68 -1.38 2.58 2.36
N SER A 69 -2.23 1.79 1.72
CA SER A 69 -3.49 2.25 1.12
C SER A 69 -4.41 2.91 2.15
N VAL A 70 -4.53 2.34 3.36
CA VAL A 70 -5.31 2.95 4.46
C VAL A 70 -4.71 4.27 4.88
N THR A 71 -3.41 4.27 5.19
CA THR A 71 -2.72 5.43 5.78
C THR A 71 -2.72 6.62 4.83
N TYR A 72 -2.47 6.36 3.54
CA TYR A 72 -2.41 7.41 2.53
C TYR A 72 -3.79 7.76 1.97
N GLY A 73 -4.68 6.77 1.76
CA GLY A 73 -6.03 6.98 1.25
C GLY A 73 -6.91 7.78 2.20
N THR A 74 -6.95 7.42 3.49
CA THR A 74 -7.66 8.22 4.51
C THR A 74 -7.00 9.58 4.74
N GLY A 75 -5.67 9.64 4.62
CA GLY A 75 -4.87 10.85 4.77
C GLY A 75 -5.23 11.97 3.80
N VAL A 76 -5.70 11.66 2.58
CA VAL A 76 -6.10 12.66 1.58
C VAL A 76 -7.15 13.64 2.11
N VAL A 77 -8.10 13.14 2.91
CA VAL A 77 -9.21 13.94 3.46
C VAL A 77 -8.88 14.44 4.86
N SER A 78 -8.27 13.59 5.70
CA SER A 78 -7.97 13.95 7.09
C SER A 78 -6.94 15.06 7.22
N GLN A 79 -5.96 15.14 6.32
CA GLN A 79 -4.96 16.21 6.36
C GLN A 79 -5.58 17.59 6.12
N GLU A 80 -6.59 17.64 5.27
CA GLU A 80 -7.31 18.87 4.95
C GLU A 80 -8.17 19.35 6.14
N LEU A 81 -8.79 18.42 6.86
CA LEU A 81 -9.50 18.68 8.11
C LEU A 81 -8.56 19.23 9.19
N GLU A 82 -7.40 18.60 9.39
CA GLU A 82 -6.41 19.00 10.40
C GLU A 82 -5.82 20.39 10.13
N GLN A 83 -5.53 20.70 8.86
CA GLN A 83 -4.90 21.97 8.47
C GLN A 83 -5.89 23.14 8.37
N ARG A 84 -7.21 22.88 8.56
CA ARG A 84 -8.30 23.86 8.34
C ARG A 84 -8.29 24.49 6.95
N THR A 85 -7.58 23.90 6.00
CA THR A 85 -7.45 24.37 4.62
C THR A 85 -8.69 24.07 3.79
N ILE A 86 -9.56 23.16 4.23
CA ILE A 86 -10.86 22.89 3.59
C ILE A 86 -11.65 24.17 3.37
N VAL A 87 -11.75 25.04 4.39
CA VAL A 87 -12.52 26.28 4.29
C VAL A 87 -11.92 27.20 3.22
N TYR A 88 -10.59 27.29 3.15
CA TYR A 88 -9.89 28.10 2.15
C TYR A 88 -10.01 27.52 0.73
N LEU A 89 -10.04 26.19 0.59
CA LEU A 89 -10.28 25.54 -0.69
C LEU A 89 -11.73 25.70 -1.15
N LEU A 90 -12.69 25.73 -0.22
CA LEU A 90 -14.12 25.91 -0.50
C LEU A 90 -14.47 27.33 -0.94
N THR A 91 -13.69 28.35 -0.55
CA THR A 91 -13.93 29.74 -0.97
C THR A 91 -13.35 30.03 -2.36
N ARG A 92 -12.47 29.18 -2.90
CA ARG A 92 -12.00 29.30 -4.29
C ARG A 92 -13.00 28.68 -5.27
N PRO A 93 -13.20 29.30 -6.45
CA PRO A 93 -14.02 28.74 -7.52
C PRO A 93 -13.26 27.63 -8.27
N LEU A 94 -12.79 26.61 -7.54
CA LEU A 94 -12.14 25.43 -8.11
C LEU A 94 -13.08 24.22 -8.04
N PRO A 95 -13.17 23.41 -9.10
CA PRO A 95 -13.98 22.20 -9.08
C PRO A 95 -13.42 21.20 -8.05
N ARG A 96 -14.25 20.78 -7.09
CA ARG A 96 -13.87 19.93 -5.95
C ARG A 96 -13.26 18.59 -6.39
N TRP A 97 -13.77 18.01 -7.47
CA TRP A 97 -13.30 16.73 -8.02
C TRP A 97 -11.83 16.79 -8.46
N ARG A 98 -11.37 17.94 -8.98
CA ARG A 98 -9.99 18.10 -9.49
C ARG A 98 -8.97 18.12 -8.35
N LEU A 99 -9.32 18.76 -7.23
CA LEU A 99 -8.48 18.79 -6.02
C LEU A 99 -8.34 17.40 -5.40
N LEU A 100 -9.46 16.68 -5.29
CA LEU A 100 -9.50 15.35 -4.69
C LEU A 100 -8.79 14.32 -5.56
N LEU A 101 -9.01 14.33 -6.89
CA LEU A 101 -8.31 13.46 -7.83
C LEU A 101 -6.81 13.70 -7.85
N GLY A 102 -6.36 14.96 -7.88
CA GLY A 102 -4.94 15.28 -7.92
C GLY A 102 -4.18 14.69 -6.71
N ARG A 103 -4.79 14.77 -5.52
CA ARG A 103 -4.21 14.20 -4.30
C ARG A 103 -4.33 12.69 -4.24
N PHE A 104 -5.46 12.14 -4.68
CA PHE A 104 -5.64 10.71 -4.77
C PHE A 104 -4.56 10.07 -5.66
N LEU A 105 -4.32 10.63 -6.85
CA LEU A 105 -3.28 10.14 -7.76
C LEU A 105 -1.89 10.16 -7.13
N VAL A 106 -1.54 11.22 -6.40
CA VAL A 106 -0.27 11.29 -5.66
C VAL A 106 -0.20 10.21 -4.57
N SER A 107 -1.28 10.04 -3.80
CA SER A 107 -1.33 9.04 -2.75
C SER A 107 -1.21 7.61 -3.29
N ALA A 108 -1.95 7.29 -4.36
CA ALA A 108 -1.90 6.00 -5.04
C ALA A 108 -0.53 5.73 -5.64
N PHE A 109 0.11 6.75 -6.24
CA PHE A 109 1.47 6.64 -6.75
C PHE A 109 2.50 6.34 -5.64
N ILE A 110 2.40 7.01 -4.49
CA ILE A 110 3.30 6.74 -3.36
C ILE A 110 3.12 5.30 -2.85
N VAL A 111 1.87 4.85 -2.68
CA VAL A 111 1.58 3.48 -2.24
C VAL A 111 2.10 2.47 -3.25
N ALA A 112 1.82 2.66 -4.54
CA ALA A 112 2.31 1.81 -5.61
C ALA A 112 3.85 1.73 -5.62
N ALA A 113 4.53 2.88 -5.53
CA ALA A 113 5.99 2.92 -5.51
C ALA A 113 6.58 2.15 -4.32
N ILE A 114 5.96 2.26 -3.13
CA ILE A 114 6.41 1.57 -1.92
C ILE A 114 6.19 0.07 -2.01
N SER A 115 5.01 -0.36 -2.47
CA SER A 115 4.70 -1.79 -2.66
C SER A 115 5.60 -2.43 -3.73
N VAL A 116 5.84 -1.73 -4.85
CA VAL A 116 6.78 -2.15 -5.89
C VAL A 116 8.19 -2.28 -5.33
N LEU A 117 8.67 -1.27 -4.61
CA LEU A 117 10.01 -1.29 -4.01
C LEU A 117 10.16 -2.46 -3.02
N SER A 118 9.14 -2.71 -2.19
CA SER A 118 9.16 -3.83 -1.24
C SER A 118 9.26 -5.18 -1.94
N THR A 119 8.50 -5.35 -3.04
CA THR A 119 8.52 -6.58 -3.85
C THR A 119 9.87 -6.80 -4.51
N VAL A 120 10.47 -5.75 -5.07
CA VAL A 120 11.80 -5.82 -5.68
C VAL A 120 12.85 -6.17 -4.64
N LEU A 121 12.82 -5.57 -3.45
CA LEU A 121 13.77 -5.90 -2.38
C LEU A 121 13.60 -7.34 -1.89
N LEU A 122 12.36 -7.82 -1.77
CA LEU A 122 12.08 -9.21 -1.41
C LEU A 122 12.60 -10.18 -2.48
N ALA A 123 12.35 -9.88 -3.76
CA ALA A 123 12.86 -10.69 -4.86
C ALA A 123 14.40 -10.77 -4.86
N LEU A 124 15.08 -9.64 -4.62
CA LEU A 124 16.54 -9.59 -4.52
C LEU A 124 17.09 -10.33 -3.30
N ALA A 125 16.34 -10.40 -2.20
CA ALA A 125 16.75 -11.13 -1.00
C ALA A 125 16.65 -12.66 -1.20
N VAL A 126 15.57 -13.11 -1.85
CA VAL A 126 15.20 -14.52 -1.97
C VAL A 126 15.82 -15.18 -3.21
N PHE A 127 15.76 -14.53 -4.38
CA PHE A 127 16.26 -15.11 -5.63
C PHE A 127 17.76 -14.87 -5.85
N GLU A 128 18.37 -15.79 -6.58
CA GLU A 128 19.69 -15.56 -7.16
C GLU A 128 19.58 -14.75 -8.47
N PRO A 129 20.63 -14.01 -8.88
CA PRO A 129 20.60 -13.16 -10.07
C PRO A 129 20.16 -13.87 -11.36
N ARG A 130 20.36 -15.19 -11.45
CA ARG A 130 19.97 -16.01 -12.61
C ARG A 130 18.48 -16.39 -12.64
N GLN A 131 17.77 -16.29 -11.52
CA GLN A 131 16.36 -16.71 -11.37
C GLN A 131 15.37 -15.53 -11.35
N LEU A 132 15.88 -14.29 -11.39
CA LEU A 132 15.06 -13.07 -11.39
C LEU A 132 14.10 -12.96 -12.60
N GLY A 133 14.35 -13.70 -13.68
CA GLY A 133 13.51 -13.68 -14.89
C GLY A 133 12.39 -14.72 -14.92
N SER A 134 12.38 -15.70 -14.01
CA SER A 134 11.44 -16.84 -14.05
C SER A 134 10.28 -16.75 -13.07
N ALA A 135 10.38 -15.90 -12.05
CA ALA A 135 9.30 -15.65 -11.10
C ALA A 135 8.35 -14.59 -11.66
N GLY A 136 7.04 -14.73 -11.47
CA GLY A 136 5.97 -13.83 -11.93
C GLY A 136 6.02 -12.39 -11.38
N ILE A 137 7.19 -11.88 -11.03
CA ILE A 137 7.44 -10.55 -10.48
C ILE A 137 6.81 -9.47 -11.36
N ALA A 138 6.89 -9.61 -12.69
CA ALA A 138 6.28 -8.63 -13.60
C ALA A 138 4.76 -8.55 -13.45
N SER A 139 4.07 -9.69 -13.32
CA SER A 139 2.63 -9.71 -13.05
C SER A 139 2.31 -9.16 -11.66
N ASP A 140 3.13 -9.47 -10.65
CA ASP A 140 2.92 -8.98 -9.29
C ASP A 140 3.07 -7.46 -9.20
N LEU A 141 4.04 -6.89 -9.92
CA LEU A 141 4.22 -5.44 -10.00
C LEU A 141 3.00 -4.75 -10.60
N VAL A 142 2.44 -5.31 -11.68
CA VAL A 142 1.21 -4.79 -12.30
C VAL A 142 0.04 -4.93 -11.31
N ALA A 143 -0.12 -6.09 -10.69
CA ALA A 143 -1.19 -6.35 -9.73
C ALA A 143 -1.11 -5.42 -8.50
N LEU A 144 0.10 -5.13 -7.99
CA LEU A 144 0.30 -4.20 -6.87
C LEU A 144 -0.02 -2.76 -7.26
N THR A 145 0.37 -2.33 -8.46
CA THR A 145 0.03 -0.97 -8.92
C THR A 145 -1.48 -0.81 -9.05
N LEU A 146 -2.18 -1.78 -9.66
CA LEU A 146 -3.64 -1.79 -9.76
C LEU A 146 -4.29 -1.86 -8.37
N GLY A 147 -3.77 -2.72 -7.49
CA GLY A 147 -4.23 -2.84 -6.11
C GLY A 147 -4.11 -1.53 -5.34
N ALA A 148 -3.03 -0.77 -5.53
CA ALA A 148 -2.86 0.54 -4.89
C ALA A 148 -3.94 1.55 -5.33
N PHE A 149 -4.37 1.52 -6.59
CA PHE A 149 -5.49 2.34 -7.05
C PHE A 149 -6.83 1.86 -6.48
N VAL A 150 -7.09 0.56 -6.49
CA VAL A 150 -8.35 -0.02 -6.00
C VAL A 150 -8.49 0.22 -4.50
N TYR A 151 -7.53 -0.24 -3.68
CA TYR A 151 -7.55 -0.04 -2.24
C TYR A 151 -7.46 1.44 -1.86
N GLY A 152 -6.63 2.21 -2.56
CA GLY A 152 -6.56 3.65 -2.34
C GLY A 152 -7.92 4.33 -2.54
N SER A 153 -8.67 3.96 -3.59
CA SER A 153 -9.99 4.54 -3.87
C SER A 153 -11.03 4.15 -2.82
N LEU A 154 -10.96 2.90 -2.35
CA LEU A 154 -11.83 2.38 -1.30
C LEU A 154 -11.59 3.12 0.03
N PHE A 155 -10.34 3.29 0.43
CA PHE A 155 -10.02 4.00 1.67
C PHE A 155 -10.22 5.51 1.57
N LEU A 156 -10.10 6.08 0.38
CA LEU A 156 -10.52 7.46 0.14
C LEU A 156 -12.03 7.63 0.37
N LEU A 157 -12.85 6.70 -0.16
CA LEU A 157 -14.30 6.70 0.04
C LEU A 157 -14.65 6.50 1.52
N LEU A 158 -13.99 5.57 2.21
CA LEU A 158 -14.19 5.41 3.66
C LEU A 158 -13.74 6.66 4.43
N GLY A 159 -12.65 7.30 3.99
CA GLY A 159 -12.13 8.52 4.58
C GLY A 159 -13.04 9.74 4.43
N THR A 160 -13.88 9.79 3.39
CA THR A 160 -14.87 10.87 3.22
C THR A 160 -16.17 10.61 3.98
N VAL A 161 -16.60 9.35 4.08
CA VAL A 161 -17.88 8.98 4.69
C VAL A 161 -17.77 8.87 6.22
N VAL A 162 -16.64 8.37 6.74
CA VAL A 162 -16.53 7.99 8.16
C VAL A 162 -15.79 9.05 8.98
N PRO A 163 -16.39 9.62 10.04
CA PRO A 163 -15.67 10.48 10.98
C PRO A 163 -14.63 9.67 11.77
N ARG A 164 -13.42 10.24 11.94
CA ARG A 164 -12.24 9.55 12.54
C ARG A 164 -11.73 8.36 11.71
N SER A 165 -11.63 8.57 10.40
CA SER A 165 -11.17 7.58 9.40
C SER A 165 -9.90 6.81 9.76
N LEU A 166 -8.94 7.41 10.49
CA LEU A 166 -7.70 6.72 10.86
C LEU A 166 -7.94 5.56 11.85
N THR A 167 -8.82 5.75 12.84
CA THR A 167 -9.15 4.70 13.81
C THR A 167 -9.88 3.54 13.14
N TRP A 168 -10.81 3.85 12.24
CA TRP A 168 -11.55 2.84 11.46
C TRP A 168 -10.68 2.14 10.43
N GLY A 169 -9.74 2.86 9.80
CA GLY A 169 -8.76 2.28 8.90
C GLY A 169 -7.86 1.26 9.59
N LEU A 170 -7.36 1.57 10.79
CA LEU A 170 -6.62 0.62 11.61
C LEU A 170 -7.49 -0.59 11.99
N MET A 171 -8.74 -0.38 12.43
CA MET A 171 -9.67 -1.48 12.71
C MET A 171 -9.92 -2.35 11.47
N PHE A 172 -9.95 -1.77 10.27
CA PHE A 172 -10.07 -2.53 9.03
C PHE A 172 -8.82 -3.36 8.75
N VAL A 173 -7.61 -2.79 8.84
CA VAL A 173 -6.37 -3.57 8.67
C VAL A 173 -6.30 -4.74 9.64
N PHE A 174 -6.50 -4.48 10.94
CA PHE A 174 -6.34 -5.52 11.97
C PHE A 174 -7.55 -6.47 12.03
N GLY A 175 -8.75 -5.99 11.69
CA GLY A 175 -10.01 -6.73 11.80
C GLY A 175 -10.47 -7.41 10.51
N TRP A 176 -10.05 -6.95 9.33
CA TRP A 176 -10.47 -7.55 8.05
C TRP A 176 -9.47 -8.62 7.60
N GLU A 177 -8.18 -8.30 7.52
CA GLU A 177 -7.11 -9.23 7.08
C GLU A 177 -7.00 -10.48 7.98
N THR A 178 -7.21 -10.33 9.29
CA THR A 178 -7.05 -11.45 10.24
C THR A 178 -8.29 -12.35 10.31
N TRP A 179 -9.47 -11.83 9.96
CA TRP A 179 -10.76 -12.51 10.15
C TRP A 179 -11.34 -13.07 8.86
N VAL A 180 -11.17 -12.38 7.73
CA VAL A 180 -11.73 -12.81 6.45
C VAL A 180 -11.21 -14.18 5.98
N PRO A 181 -9.90 -14.50 6.13
CA PRO A 181 -9.40 -15.84 5.79
C PRO A 181 -9.90 -16.94 6.75
N LYS A 182 -10.45 -16.57 7.91
CA LYS A 182 -10.87 -17.50 8.97
C LYS A 182 -12.37 -17.75 9.01
N LEU A 183 -13.16 -17.09 8.15
CA LEU A 183 -14.59 -17.31 8.06
C LEU A 183 -14.88 -18.53 7.18
N PRO A 184 -15.54 -19.59 7.69
CA PRO A 184 -15.95 -20.72 6.87
C PRO A 184 -17.12 -20.31 5.97
N GLY A 185 -16.92 -20.39 4.64
CA GLY A 185 -17.96 -20.12 3.65
C GLY A 185 -17.41 -19.53 2.35
N SER A 186 -18.14 -19.70 1.25
CA SER A 186 -17.82 -19.25 -0.11
C SER A 186 -17.82 -17.72 -0.28
N PHE A 187 -17.09 -16.99 0.56
CA PHE A 187 -16.69 -15.60 0.34
C PHE A 187 -15.45 -15.49 -0.57
N ALA A 188 -14.88 -16.64 -0.96
CA ALA A 188 -13.76 -16.75 -1.91
C ALA A 188 -14.02 -16.10 -3.27
N LEU A 189 -15.28 -15.87 -3.67
CA LEU A 189 -15.64 -15.24 -4.95
C LEU A 189 -15.67 -13.69 -4.91
N ILE A 190 -15.57 -13.07 -3.74
CA ILE A 190 -15.50 -11.60 -3.58
C ILE A 190 -14.06 -11.15 -3.27
N SER A 191 -13.21 -12.08 -2.85
CA SER A 191 -11.77 -11.85 -2.70
C SER A 191 -11.09 -11.96 -4.06
N VAL A 192 -10.34 -10.93 -4.46
CA VAL A 192 -9.51 -10.94 -5.68
C VAL A 192 -8.33 -11.93 -5.54
N MET A 193 -8.18 -12.60 -4.40
CA MET A 193 -7.12 -13.57 -4.10
C MET A 193 -7.60 -15.02 -4.26
N SER A 194 -8.24 -15.35 -5.38
CA SER A 194 -8.45 -16.73 -5.84
C SER A 194 -7.62 -17.01 -7.08
#